data_AF-A0A970URM1-F1
#
_entry.id   AF-A0A970URM1-F1
#
_cell.length_a   1.000
_cell.length_b   1.000
_cell.length_c   1.000
_cell.angle_alpha   90.00
_cell.angle_beta   90.00
_cell.angle_gamma   90.00
#
_symmetry.space_group_name_H-M   'P 1'
#
loop_
_entity.id
_entity.type
_entity.pdbx_description
1 polymer ?
#
loop_
_entity_poly.entity_id
_entity_poly.type
_entity_poly.pdbx_seq_one_letter_code
_entity_poly.pdbx_strand_id
1 'polypeptide(L)'
;MKKIIKYFSAIVILGSTMMLTNGCSDFLTEELKGSFSTPTFYQNDQQAIQAVNGVYHAIAFTSFNNAIWIFGDIASDDAVKGGNPGDQSEITYIDEFVADANNGIVNNYWSFAYEAIARANNVIQSVPAVEMNEALKNRLIGEAKFIRAYTYFNLTNVFGKVPLKLLPQLTHEAIHVPLAEV
;
A
#
# COMPACT_ATOMS: atom_id res chain seq x y z
N MET A 1 71.83 9.00 0.18
CA MET A 1 70.73 9.93 0.53
C MET A 1 69.59 9.93 -0.49
N LYS A 2 69.79 10.25 -1.78
CA LYS A 2 68.69 10.29 -2.78
C LYS A 2 67.89 8.98 -2.98
N LYS A 3 68.54 7.80 -2.84
CA LYS A 3 67.86 6.49 -2.93
C LYS A 3 66.95 6.20 -1.73
N ILE A 4 67.40 6.56 -0.52
CA ILE A 4 66.62 6.40 0.73
C ILE A 4 65.37 7.28 0.71
N ILE A 5 65.49 8.51 0.20
CA ILE A 5 64.34 9.43 0.03
C ILE A 5 63.33 8.86 -0.97
N LYS A 6 63.78 8.27 -2.10
CA LYS A 6 62.88 7.62 -3.07
C LYS A 6 62.11 6.43 -2.49
N TYR A 7 62.76 5.59 -1.67
CA TYR A 7 62.08 4.46 -1.01
C TYR A 7 61.10 4.93 0.06
N PHE A 8 61.45 5.99 0.81
CA PHE A 8 60.55 6.59 1.80
C PHE A 8 59.29 7.19 1.13
N SER A 9 59.46 7.92 0.01
CA SER A 9 58.34 8.45 -0.76
C SER A 9 57.45 7.35 -1.35
N ALA A 10 58.04 6.23 -1.83
CA ALA A 10 57.27 5.10 -2.33
C ALA A 10 56.46 4.39 -1.24
N ILE A 11 57.00 4.26 -0.03
CA ILE A 11 56.30 3.69 1.12
C ILE A 11 55.14 4.58 1.58
N VAL A 12 55.32 5.90 1.59
CA VAL A 12 54.26 6.86 1.92
C VAL A 12 53.13 6.79 0.89
N ILE A 13 53.43 6.75 -0.41
CA ILE A 13 52.42 6.66 -1.47
C ILE A 13 51.65 5.32 -1.40
N LEU A 14 52.36 4.22 -1.12
CA LEU A 14 51.74 2.90 -0.96
C LEU A 14 50.83 2.85 0.28
N GLY A 15 51.26 3.44 1.40
CA GLY A 15 50.46 3.57 2.62
C GLY A 15 49.21 4.44 2.44
N SER A 16 49.34 5.57 1.73
CA SER A 16 48.20 6.46 1.42
C SER A 16 47.18 5.81 0.48
N THR A 17 47.61 4.94 -0.42
CA THR A 17 46.70 4.23 -1.35
C THR A 17 45.91 3.12 -0.65
N MET A 18 46.50 2.47 0.37
CA MET A 18 45.83 1.46 1.21
C MET A 18 44.72 2.05 2.10
N MET A 19 44.79 3.34 2.43
CA MET A 19 43.75 4.01 3.24
C MET A 19 42.52 4.41 2.42
N LEU A 20 42.59 4.43 1.08
CA LEU A 20 41.50 4.85 0.20
C LEU A 20 40.52 3.72 -0.16
N THR A 21 40.78 2.46 0.23
CA THR A 21 39.93 1.31 -0.13
C THR A 21 39.02 0.83 0.98
N ASN A 22 39.03 1.45 2.16
CA ASN A 22 38.10 1.12 3.25
C ASN A 22 36.86 2.04 3.20
N GLY A 23 36.02 1.85 2.18
CA GLY A 23 34.67 2.42 2.18
C GLY A 23 33.73 1.49 2.94
N CYS A 24 33.03 1.99 3.96
CA CYS A 24 31.98 1.23 4.63
C CYS A 24 30.79 1.06 3.68
N SER A 25 30.57 -0.15 3.17
CA SER A 25 29.39 -0.48 2.36
C SER A 25 28.10 -0.46 3.17
N ASP A 26 28.20 -0.74 4.48
CA ASP A 26 27.03 -1.06 5.32
C ASP A 26 26.61 0.09 6.27
N PHE A 27 27.27 1.26 6.20
CA PHE A 27 26.91 2.40 7.06
C PHE A 27 25.49 2.91 6.80
N LEU A 28 24.99 2.76 5.57
CA LEU A 28 23.66 3.18 5.14
C LEU A 28 22.62 2.05 5.16
N THR A 29 23.01 0.82 5.52
CA THR A 29 22.11 -0.33 5.58
C THR A 29 21.80 -0.66 7.03
N GLU A 30 20.75 -0.05 7.56
CA GLU A 30 20.23 -0.39 8.90
C GLU A 30 18.94 -1.20 8.75
N GLU A 31 18.89 -2.36 9.42
CA GLU A 31 17.65 -3.12 9.53
C GLU A 31 16.69 -2.42 10.50
N LEU A 32 15.47 -2.18 10.04
CA LEU A 32 14.38 -1.64 10.85
C LEU A 32 14.04 -2.62 11.98
N LYS A 33 14.47 -2.30 13.21
CA LYS A 33 14.14 -3.09 14.40
C LYS A 33 12.70 -2.80 14.83
N GLY A 34 11.97 -3.85 15.20
CA GLY A 34 10.59 -3.74 15.69
C GLY A 34 9.55 -3.41 14.61
N SER A 35 9.92 -3.47 13.33
CA SER A 35 9.01 -3.33 12.19
C SER A 35 9.13 -4.55 11.28
N PHE A 36 8.00 -4.94 10.70
CA PHE A 36 7.99 -5.99 9.68
C PHE A 36 8.03 -5.35 8.30
N SER A 37 8.98 -5.76 7.47
CA SER A 37 8.99 -5.44 6.05
C SER A 37 8.32 -6.58 5.27
N THR A 38 7.84 -6.32 4.06
CA THR A 38 7.22 -7.36 3.23
C THR A 38 8.11 -8.62 3.09
N PRO A 39 9.44 -8.52 2.89
CA PRO A 39 10.32 -9.69 2.86
C PRO A 39 10.40 -10.47 4.17
N THR A 40 10.22 -9.81 5.32
CA THR A 40 10.39 -10.44 6.64
C THR A 40 9.08 -10.86 7.30
N PHE A 41 7.92 -10.39 6.80
CA PHE A 41 6.64 -10.62 7.44
C PHE A 41 5.99 -11.98 7.14
N TYR A 42 6.07 -12.48 5.90
CA TYR A 42 5.33 -13.68 5.48
C TYR A 42 6.14 -14.96 5.75
N GLN A 43 6.31 -15.35 7.02
CA GLN A 43 7.12 -16.54 7.38
C GLN A 43 6.28 -17.77 7.74
N ASN A 44 5.04 -17.59 8.21
CA ASN A 44 4.19 -18.69 8.67
C ASN A 44 2.70 -18.42 8.44
N ASP A 45 1.89 -19.43 8.74
CA ASP A 45 0.42 -19.41 8.63
C ASP A 45 -0.23 -18.30 9.48
N GLN A 46 0.22 -18.09 10.71
CA GLN A 46 -0.31 -17.04 11.59
C GLN A 46 -0.10 -15.64 10.99
N GLN A 47 1.07 -15.37 10.43
CA GLN A 47 1.37 -14.10 9.79
C GLN A 47 0.58 -13.92 8.48
N ALA A 48 0.36 -15.00 7.72
CA ALA A 48 -0.51 -14.95 6.55
C ALA A 48 -1.98 -14.65 6.92
N ILE A 49 -2.48 -15.24 8.02
CA ILE A 49 -3.80 -14.92 8.58
C ILE A 49 -3.85 -13.46 9.04
N GLN A 50 -2.84 -12.96 9.73
CA GLN A 50 -2.75 -11.56 10.14
C GLN A 50 -2.76 -10.61 8.94
N ALA A 51 -2.06 -10.97 7.85
CA ALA A 51 -2.06 -10.19 6.62
C ALA A 51 -3.48 -10.06 6.05
N VAL A 52 -4.22 -11.17 5.97
CA VAL A 52 -5.61 -11.20 5.48
C VAL A 52 -6.56 -10.45 6.42
N ASN A 53 -6.39 -10.58 7.74
CA ASN A 53 -7.13 -9.77 8.71
C ASN A 53 -6.90 -8.27 8.48
N GLY A 54 -5.68 -7.88 8.10
CA GLY A 54 -5.35 -6.52 7.70
C GLY A 54 -6.09 -6.07 6.42
N VAL A 55 -6.35 -6.97 5.48
CA VAL A 55 -7.19 -6.70 4.30
C VAL A 55 -8.65 -6.48 4.72
N TYR A 56 -9.20 -7.34 5.58
CA TYR A 56 -10.56 -7.17 6.12
C TYR A 56 -10.71 -5.87 6.89
N HIS A 57 -9.72 -5.52 7.73
CA HIS A 57 -9.73 -4.28 8.48
C HIS A 57 -9.84 -3.07 7.55
N ALA A 58 -9.14 -3.08 6.41
CA ALA A 58 -9.18 -1.96 5.48
C ALA A 58 -10.58 -1.68 4.94
N ILE A 59 -11.46 -2.69 4.83
CA ILE A 59 -12.86 -2.53 4.39
C ILE A 59 -13.87 -2.49 5.55
N ALA A 60 -13.40 -2.46 6.80
CA ALA A 60 -14.28 -2.34 7.95
C ALA A 60 -14.97 -0.96 7.96
N PHE A 61 -16.15 -0.91 8.58
CA PHE A 61 -16.94 0.33 8.70
C PHE A 61 -16.14 1.52 9.22
N THR A 62 -15.31 1.31 10.25
CA THR A 62 -14.44 2.32 10.86
C THR A 62 -13.35 2.83 9.91
N SER A 63 -12.94 2.02 8.94
CA SER A 63 -11.88 2.36 7.98
C SER A 63 -12.42 2.97 6.70
N PHE A 64 -13.63 2.60 6.26
CA PHE A 64 -14.27 3.19 5.08
C PHE A 64 -15.10 4.45 5.37
N ASN A 65 -15.18 4.85 6.65
CA ASN A 65 -15.86 6.06 7.11
C ASN A 65 -17.26 6.25 6.48
N ASN A 66 -18.06 5.18 6.49
CA ASN A 66 -19.45 5.14 6.01
C ASN A 66 -19.64 5.41 4.51
N ALA A 67 -18.57 5.44 3.71
CA ALA A 67 -18.65 5.81 2.31
C ALA A 67 -19.62 4.93 1.49
N ILE A 68 -19.72 3.64 1.80
CA ILE A 68 -20.68 2.74 1.12
C ILE A 68 -22.13 3.20 1.35
N TRP A 69 -22.47 3.63 2.56
CA TRP A 69 -23.80 4.16 2.86
C TRP A 69 -24.03 5.53 2.19
N ILE A 70 -23.01 6.39 2.21
CA ILE A 70 -23.10 7.72 1.58
C ILE A 70 -23.35 7.61 0.07
N PHE A 71 -22.56 6.79 -0.63
CA PHE A 71 -22.73 6.62 -2.09
C PHE A 71 -23.85 5.65 -2.47
N GLY A 72 -24.30 4.80 -1.54
CA GLY A 72 -25.37 3.82 -1.78
C GLY A 72 -26.77 4.38 -1.57
N ASP A 73 -26.95 5.21 -0.52
CA ASP A 73 -28.27 5.73 -0.14
C ASP A 73 -28.37 7.27 -0.28
N ILE A 74 -27.38 8.04 0.20
CA ILE A 74 -27.47 9.52 0.14
C ILE A 74 -27.26 10.04 -1.28
N ALA A 75 -26.38 9.40 -2.07
CA ALA A 75 -26.25 9.69 -3.50
C ALA A 75 -27.37 9.04 -4.34
N SER A 76 -28.53 8.77 -3.72
CA SER A 76 -29.76 8.28 -4.32
C SER A 76 -30.95 9.13 -3.82
N ASP A 77 -32.18 8.68 -4.02
CA ASP A 77 -33.38 9.32 -3.47
C ASP A 77 -33.96 8.61 -2.23
N ASP A 78 -33.28 7.59 -1.70
CA ASP A 78 -33.75 6.79 -0.54
C ASP A 78 -33.40 7.43 0.82
N ALA A 79 -32.37 8.28 0.88
CA ALA A 79 -31.96 8.97 2.11
C ALA A 79 -31.45 10.38 1.83
N VAL A 80 -31.57 11.25 2.83
CA VAL A 80 -30.92 12.57 2.84
C VAL A 80 -29.83 12.58 3.90
N LYS A 81 -28.85 13.47 3.75
CA LYS A 81 -27.73 13.63 4.71
C LYS A 81 -28.18 13.76 6.17
N GLY A 82 -29.30 14.45 6.42
CA GLY A 82 -29.89 14.61 7.75
C GLY A 82 -29.04 15.41 8.76
N GLY A 83 -29.56 15.59 9.98
CA GLY A 83 -28.85 16.30 11.05
C GLY A 83 -28.62 17.80 10.78
N ASN A 84 -27.61 18.39 11.44
CA ASN A 84 -27.34 19.84 11.37
C ASN A 84 -26.42 20.21 10.19
N PRO A 85 -26.56 21.40 9.56
CA PRO A 85 -25.73 21.80 8.42
C PRO A 85 -24.21 21.76 8.63
N GLY A 86 -23.73 22.00 9.86
CA GLY A 86 -22.30 22.02 10.17
C GLY A 86 -21.66 20.67 10.47
N ASP A 87 -22.46 19.61 10.68
CA ASP A 87 -21.96 18.27 10.99
C ASP A 87 -21.76 17.47 9.69
N GLN A 88 -20.54 17.02 9.40
CA GLN A 88 -20.20 16.31 8.16
C GLN A 88 -20.76 17.00 6.90
N SER A 89 -20.57 18.31 6.80
CA SER A 89 -21.18 19.17 5.78
C SER A 89 -20.85 18.75 4.34
N GLU A 90 -19.72 18.09 4.11
CA GLU A 90 -19.32 17.63 2.79
C GLU A 90 -20.26 16.58 2.17
N ILE A 91 -21.02 15.86 3.00
CA ILE A 91 -22.01 14.90 2.54
C ILE A 91 -23.17 15.61 1.82
N THR A 92 -23.52 16.84 2.21
CA THR A 92 -24.58 17.63 1.54
C THR A 92 -24.24 17.88 0.07
N TYR A 93 -22.97 18.11 -0.26
CA TYR A 93 -22.57 18.30 -1.66
C TYR A 93 -22.71 17.02 -2.49
N ILE A 94 -22.65 15.85 -1.85
CA ILE A 94 -22.89 14.56 -2.52
C ILE A 94 -24.39 14.36 -2.73
N ASP A 95 -25.22 14.62 -1.70
CA ASP A 95 -26.69 14.60 -1.74
C ASP A 95 -27.24 15.52 -2.86
N GLU A 96 -26.68 16.72 -2.98
CA GLU A 96 -27.06 17.71 -3.99
C GLU A 96 -26.39 17.50 -5.37
N PHE A 97 -25.55 16.47 -5.52
CA PHE A 97 -24.78 16.19 -6.76
C PHE A 97 -23.91 17.35 -7.26
N VAL A 98 -23.36 18.15 -6.33
CA VAL A 98 -22.46 19.29 -6.61
C VAL A 98 -21.05 19.11 -6.04
N ALA A 99 -20.73 17.92 -5.51
CA ALA A 99 -19.40 17.60 -4.99
C ALA A 99 -18.33 17.69 -6.09
N ASP A 100 -17.20 18.32 -5.75
CA ASP A 100 -16.04 18.43 -6.63
C ASP A 100 -14.88 17.57 -6.13
N ALA A 101 -13.73 17.65 -6.82
CA ALA A 101 -12.53 16.91 -6.46
C ALA A 101 -11.92 17.32 -5.11
N ASN A 102 -12.34 18.43 -4.51
CA ASN A 102 -11.88 18.87 -3.18
C ASN A 102 -12.72 18.27 -2.05
N ASN A 103 -13.83 17.59 -2.35
CA ASN A 103 -14.66 16.95 -1.34
C ASN A 103 -13.88 15.86 -0.59
N GLY A 104 -13.73 16.01 0.71
CA GLY A 104 -12.97 15.11 1.56
C GLY A 104 -13.55 13.69 1.63
N ILE A 105 -14.87 13.52 1.56
CA ILE A 105 -15.51 12.20 1.54
C ILE A 105 -15.12 11.43 0.27
N VAL A 106 -15.15 12.09 -0.88
CA VAL A 106 -14.74 11.50 -2.18
C VAL A 106 -13.26 11.08 -2.14
N ASN A 107 -12.38 11.97 -1.67
CA ASN A 107 -10.94 11.71 -1.56
C ASN A 107 -10.61 10.57 -0.58
N ASN A 108 -11.28 10.55 0.57
CA ASN A 108 -11.10 9.52 1.58
C ASN A 108 -11.53 8.16 1.03
N TYR A 109 -12.68 8.08 0.38
CA TYR A 109 -13.17 6.84 -0.19
C TYR A 109 -12.20 6.25 -1.23
N TRP A 110 -11.70 7.09 -2.13
CA TRP A 110 -10.65 6.70 -3.09
C TRP A 110 -9.42 6.13 -2.37
N SER A 111 -8.92 6.85 -1.36
CA SER A 111 -7.71 6.48 -0.63
C SER A 111 -7.86 5.15 0.11
N PHE A 112 -8.96 4.97 0.85
CA PHE A 112 -9.23 3.74 1.60
C PHE A 112 -9.44 2.53 0.69
N ALA A 113 -10.12 2.71 -0.44
CA ALA A 113 -10.29 1.65 -1.42
C ALA A 113 -8.94 1.19 -1.99
N TYR A 114 -8.05 2.12 -2.38
CA TYR A 114 -6.73 1.76 -2.88
C TYR A 114 -5.79 1.20 -1.79
N GLU A 115 -5.99 1.56 -0.53
CA GLU A 115 -5.32 0.92 0.59
C GLU A 115 -5.74 -0.56 0.73
N ALA A 116 -7.05 -0.85 0.68
CA ALA A 116 -7.56 -2.22 0.71
C ALA A 116 -7.04 -3.05 -0.45
N ILE A 117 -7.02 -2.49 -1.67
CA ILE A 117 -6.45 -3.13 -2.87
C ILE A 117 -4.96 -3.41 -2.69
N ALA A 118 -4.18 -2.45 -2.17
CA ALA A 118 -2.75 -2.62 -1.96
C ALA A 118 -2.45 -3.74 -0.94
N ARG A 119 -3.20 -3.79 0.17
CA ARG A 119 -3.07 -4.87 1.17
C ARG A 119 -3.42 -6.23 0.56
N ALA A 120 -4.50 -6.32 -0.22
CA ALA A 120 -4.87 -7.54 -0.91
C ALA A 120 -3.79 -8.00 -1.90
N ASN A 121 -3.20 -7.09 -2.67
CA ASN A 121 -2.12 -7.40 -3.61
C ASN A 121 -0.90 -7.99 -2.90
N ASN A 122 -0.53 -7.46 -1.72
CA ASN A 122 0.58 -8.00 -0.93
C ASN A 122 0.31 -9.44 -0.49
N VAL A 123 -0.89 -9.76 -0.02
CA VAL A 123 -1.30 -11.13 0.34
C VAL A 123 -1.22 -12.04 -0.88
N ILE A 124 -1.84 -11.65 -1.99
CA ILE A 124 -1.92 -12.45 -3.23
C ILE A 124 -0.51 -12.76 -3.77
N GLN A 125 0.42 -11.81 -3.65
CA GLN A 125 1.80 -12.00 -4.10
C GLN A 125 2.63 -12.85 -3.14
N SER A 126 2.46 -12.69 -1.83
CA SER A 126 3.41 -13.21 -0.84
C SER A 126 3.00 -14.55 -0.23
N VAL A 127 1.71 -14.76 0.02
CA VAL A 127 1.19 -16.00 0.65
C VAL A 127 1.49 -17.29 -0.14
N PRO A 128 1.55 -17.31 -1.49
CA PRO A 128 1.90 -18.53 -2.22
C PRO A 128 3.24 -19.17 -1.81
N ALA A 129 4.21 -18.35 -1.38
CA ALA A 129 5.54 -18.79 -0.98
C ALA A 129 5.64 -19.23 0.50
N VAL A 130 4.55 -19.11 1.27
CA VAL A 130 4.54 -19.48 2.70
C VAL A 130 4.21 -20.96 2.83
N GLU A 131 5.07 -21.68 3.56
CA GLU A 131 4.86 -23.10 3.88
C GLU A 131 3.73 -23.27 4.91
N MET A 132 2.59 -23.83 4.47
CA MET A 132 1.41 -24.07 5.31
C MET A 132 0.47 -25.10 4.67
N ASN A 133 -0.63 -25.42 5.37
CA ASN A 133 -1.69 -26.25 4.81
C ASN A 133 -2.30 -25.64 3.52
N GLU A 134 -2.39 -26.43 2.45
CA GLU A 134 -2.87 -25.98 1.13
C GLU A 134 -4.33 -25.47 1.13
N ALA A 135 -5.21 -26.07 1.93
CA ALA A 135 -6.59 -25.58 2.03
C ALA A 135 -6.64 -24.19 2.68
N LEU A 136 -5.84 -23.97 3.73
CA LEU A 136 -5.69 -22.66 4.35
C LEU A 136 -5.09 -21.64 3.38
N LYS A 137 -3.99 -21.99 2.68
CA LYS A 137 -3.34 -21.12 1.69
C LYS A 137 -4.31 -20.65 0.61
N ASN A 138 -5.04 -21.59 0.01
CA ASN A 138 -6.02 -21.29 -1.04
C ASN A 138 -7.18 -20.43 -0.52
N ARG A 139 -7.64 -20.69 0.72
CA ARG A 139 -8.65 -19.86 1.38
C ARG A 139 -8.17 -18.42 1.53
N LEU A 140 -6.98 -18.20 2.10
CA LEU A 140 -6.42 -16.87 2.35
C LEU A 140 -6.23 -16.05 1.05
N ILE A 141 -5.72 -16.69 0.00
CA ILE A 141 -5.59 -16.06 -1.33
C ILE A 141 -6.97 -15.75 -1.92
N GLY A 142 -7.95 -16.65 -1.74
CA GLY A 142 -9.32 -16.46 -2.17
C GLY A 142 -10.00 -15.27 -1.50
N GLU A 143 -9.88 -15.16 -0.17
CA GLU A 143 -10.39 -14.04 0.62
C GLU A 143 -9.80 -12.69 0.13
N ALA A 144 -8.48 -12.63 -0.07
CA ALA A 144 -7.84 -11.42 -0.57
C ALA A 144 -8.26 -11.06 -2.01
N LYS A 145 -8.40 -12.05 -2.90
CA LYS A 145 -8.92 -11.84 -4.26
C LYS A 145 -10.36 -11.33 -4.25
N PHE A 146 -11.20 -11.91 -3.40
CA PHE A 146 -12.59 -11.49 -3.25
C PHE A 146 -12.67 -10.05 -2.77
N ILE A 147 -11.95 -9.68 -1.70
CA ILE A 147 -11.96 -8.30 -1.19
C ILE A 147 -11.44 -7.33 -2.25
N ARG A 148 -10.35 -7.66 -2.97
CA ARG A 148 -9.87 -6.81 -4.06
C ARG A 148 -10.94 -6.58 -5.13
N ALA A 149 -11.63 -7.65 -5.56
CA ALA A 149 -12.69 -7.56 -6.55
C ALA A 149 -13.90 -6.76 -6.03
N TYR A 150 -14.32 -7.00 -4.79
CA TYR A 150 -15.39 -6.27 -4.13
C TYR A 150 -15.08 -4.78 -4.02
N THR A 151 -13.86 -4.41 -3.65
CA THR A 151 -13.44 -3.01 -3.60
C THR A 151 -13.44 -2.37 -4.99
N TYR A 152 -12.98 -3.08 -6.02
CA TYR A 152 -13.06 -2.58 -7.41
C TYR A 152 -14.49 -2.40 -7.90
N PHE A 153 -15.40 -3.32 -7.57
CA PHE A 153 -16.81 -3.20 -7.91
C PHE A 153 -17.40 -1.90 -7.35
N ASN A 154 -17.17 -1.63 -6.05
CA ASN A 154 -17.69 -0.40 -5.45
C ASN A 154 -17.01 0.87 -6.00
N LEU A 155 -15.69 0.84 -6.22
CA LEU A 155 -14.98 1.96 -6.86
C LEU A 155 -15.56 2.29 -8.25
N THR A 156 -15.85 1.26 -9.04
CA THR A 156 -16.39 1.44 -10.40
C THR A 156 -17.79 2.02 -10.37
N ASN A 157 -18.62 1.64 -9.39
CA ASN A 157 -19.96 2.22 -9.23
C ASN A 157 -19.92 3.71 -8.89
N VAL A 158 -18.92 4.18 -8.15
CA VAL A 158 -18.81 5.59 -7.73
C VAL A 158 -18.05 6.44 -8.76
N PHE A 159 -16.95 5.93 -9.31
CA PHE A 159 -16.03 6.72 -10.14
C PHE A 159 -16.04 6.35 -11.63
N GLY A 160 -16.71 5.27 -12.00
CA GLY A 160 -16.60 4.70 -13.34
C GLY A 160 -15.20 4.11 -13.57
N LYS A 161 -14.43 4.68 -14.51
CA LYS A 161 -13.10 4.14 -14.85
C LYS A 161 -12.09 4.46 -13.77
N VAL A 162 -11.37 3.44 -13.31
CA VAL A 162 -10.34 3.56 -12.26
C VAL A 162 -9.07 2.79 -12.64
N PRO A 163 -7.88 3.12 -12.08
CA PRO A 163 -6.66 2.34 -12.30
C PRO A 163 -6.73 0.89 -11.77
N LEU A 164 -6.45 -0.07 -12.65
CA LEU A 164 -6.44 -1.50 -12.30
C LEU A 164 -5.06 -1.95 -11.78
N LYS A 165 -4.81 -1.72 -10.50
CA LYS A 165 -3.60 -2.10 -9.76
C LYS A 165 -3.70 -3.54 -9.24
N LEU A 166 -3.04 -4.47 -9.93
CA LEU A 166 -3.05 -5.90 -9.56
C LEU A 166 -1.80 -6.39 -8.84
N LEU A 167 -0.77 -5.54 -8.74
CA LEU A 167 0.53 -5.86 -8.17
C LEU A 167 0.82 -5.05 -6.90
N PRO A 168 1.69 -5.55 -6.01
CA PRO A 168 2.27 -4.73 -4.94
C PRO A 168 2.95 -3.47 -5.49
N GLN A 169 2.82 -2.36 -4.75
CA GLN A 169 3.32 -1.05 -5.15
C GLN A 169 4.82 -0.89 -4.82
N LEU A 170 5.66 -1.78 -5.37
CA LEU A 170 7.10 -1.82 -5.13
C LEU A 170 7.92 -1.20 -6.25
N THR A 171 7.32 -0.99 -7.43
CA THR A 171 7.97 -0.37 -8.58
C THR A 171 7.19 0.85 -9.06
N HIS A 172 7.86 1.71 -9.82
CA HIS A 172 7.25 2.91 -10.41
C HIS A 172 6.04 2.54 -11.27
N GLU A 173 6.14 1.49 -12.09
CA GLU A 173 5.08 1.04 -12.99
C GLU A 173 3.86 0.51 -12.23
N ALA A 174 4.07 -0.20 -11.11
CA ALA A 174 2.98 -0.67 -10.26
C ALA A 174 2.29 0.48 -9.50
N ILE A 175 2.99 1.58 -9.27
CA ILE A 175 2.47 2.80 -8.63
C ILE A 175 1.71 3.66 -9.66
N HIS A 176 2.23 3.81 -10.88
CA HIS A 176 1.66 4.68 -11.91
C HIS A 176 0.93 3.87 -12.99
N VAL A 177 -0.22 3.31 -12.60
CA VAL A 177 -1.10 2.58 -13.52
C VAL A 177 -2.12 3.56 -14.12
N PRO A 178 -2.29 3.62 -15.46
CA PRO A 178 -3.30 4.46 -16.10
C PRO A 178 -4.73 3.97 -15.78
N LEU A 179 -5.73 4.75 -16.18
CA LEU A 179 -7.13 4.30 -16.13
C LEU A 179 -7.31 3.02 -16.93
N ALA A 180 -8.11 2.09 -16.42
CA ALA A 180 -8.40 0.85 -17.14
C ALA A 180 -9.12 1.13 -18.47
N GLU A 181 -8.72 0.39 -19.51
CA GLU A 181 -9.48 0.31 -20.76
C GLU A 181 -10.65 -0.65 -20.51
N VAL A 182 -11.85 -0.07 -20.38
CA VAL A 182 -13.21 -0.67 -20.24
C VAL A 182 -13.24 -2.09 -19.67
#